data_AF-A0A848XYV1-F1
#
_entry.id   AF-A0A848XYV1-F1
#
_cell.length_a   1.000
_cell.length_b   1.000
_cell.length_c   1.000
_cell.angle_alpha   90.00
_cell.angle_beta   90.00
_cell.angle_gamma   90.00
#
_symmetry.space_group_name_H-M   'P 1'
#
loop_
_entity.id
_entity.type
_entity.pdbx_description
1 polymer ?
#
loop_
_entity_poly.entity_id
_entity_poly.type
_entity_poly.pdbx_seq_one_letter_code
_entity_poly.pdbx_strand_id
1 'polypeptide(L)'
;MNPITQTIEVGGKTLTLETGKLAKQAHGSVVARLGDTMVLSTAVTMPEAREGQHFFPLTVDYRERYSAGGRIPGGFFKREARPTDKEVLTSRLIDRTIRPLFPDGFRNEVQVLNFLLSADMEIDADVLAGVGSSAALALSPAPFAGPTAHVRVGRVDGQFILFPTTEERESSDFDLIVAGKADAIVMVEGEMLEVSEDDMVAALEFAHGHIQTIVQGIKDLKAAHEAANGAIEPMEYETVAPDAGLVAKIKEMVGGEIEEHLRQPYAKESFYGGIKEIRDRMLDTVFGDEDDSLLEKAEHAVEKMVNAVTGEAYERGDYKEAFKAAESEVMRDMILSEGRRLDGRRTDEVRDIWSEVSYLPRVHGSAVFTRGETQVLAQVTLGTGRDVQGVDQVFDTEDKRFYLHYNFPPFSVGEARFLRGPGRREIGHGYLAERALKPMLPSEDEFPYVIRLIADVLESNGSSSMASVCGGSLALMDAGVPVEKPVSGIAMGLIAGDDGRIAILSDILGTEDHLGDMDFKVCGTRDGITACQMDIKIDGLSSDLMRQAMNQAREGR
;
A
#
# COMPACT_ATOMS: atom_id res chain seq x y z
N MET A 1 -38.07 -6.61 -11.92
CA MET A 1 -36.77 -6.62 -11.21
C MET A 1 -36.00 -7.75 -11.85
N ASN A 2 -35.05 -7.45 -12.73
CA ASN A 2 -34.35 -8.46 -13.52
C ASN A 2 -32.88 -8.45 -13.07
N PRO A 3 -32.53 -9.22 -12.03
CA PRO A 3 -31.13 -9.32 -11.61
C PRO A 3 -30.30 -9.94 -12.73
N ILE A 4 -29.06 -9.48 -12.85
CA ILE A 4 -28.09 -10.01 -13.80
C ILE A 4 -27.03 -10.72 -12.98
N THR A 5 -26.79 -11.98 -13.31
CA THR A 5 -25.86 -12.84 -12.59
C THR A 5 -24.82 -13.38 -13.56
N GLN A 6 -23.55 -13.21 -13.21
CA GLN A 6 -22.43 -13.85 -13.88
C GLN A 6 -21.87 -14.94 -12.97
N THR A 7 -21.68 -16.13 -13.52
CA THR A 7 -21.05 -17.28 -12.84
C THR A 7 -19.67 -17.52 -13.44
N ILE A 8 -18.66 -17.69 -12.58
CA ILE A 8 -17.25 -17.81 -12.93
C ILE A 8 -16.72 -19.07 -12.22
N GLU A 9 -16.30 -20.06 -13.01
CA GLU A 9 -15.62 -21.26 -12.50
C GLU A 9 -14.12 -20.96 -12.41
N VAL A 10 -13.58 -20.96 -11.19
CA VAL A 10 -12.19 -20.57 -10.95
C VAL A 10 -11.63 -21.31 -9.73
N GLY A 11 -10.44 -21.90 -9.88
CA GLY A 11 -9.78 -22.63 -8.79
C GLY A 11 -10.59 -23.81 -8.23
N GLY A 12 -11.41 -24.44 -9.06
CA GLY A 12 -12.31 -25.53 -8.63
C GLY A 12 -13.53 -25.08 -7.81
N LYS A 13 -13.79 -23.77 -7.72
CA LYS A 13 -14.93 -23.19 -7.00
C LYS A 13 -15.76 -22.30 -7.93
N THR A 14 -17.01 -22.09 -7.55
CA THR A 14 -17.95 -21.24 -8.28
C THR A 14 -18.06 -19.87 -7.61
N LEU A 15 -17.53 -18.84 -8.27
CA LEU A 15 -17.72 -17.43 -7.91
C LEU A 15 -18.93 -16.88 -8.68
N THR A 16 -19.85 -16.19 -8.00
CA THR A 16 -20.99 -15.52 -8.63
C THR A 16 -20.99 -14.03 -8.33
N LEU A 17 -21.31 -13.23 -9.34
CA LEU A 17 -21.47 -11.78 -9.25
C LEU A 17 -22.90 -11.42 -9.65
N GLU A 18 -23.66 -10.78 -8.77
CA GLU A 18 -25.05 -10.36 -9.03
C GLU A 18 -25.21 -8.85 -8.94
N THR A 19 -25.90 -8.23 -9.91
CA THR A 19 -26.28 -6.81 -9.89
C THR A 19 -27.77 -6.60 -10.20
N GLY A 20 -28.29 -5.40 -9.90
CA GLY A 20 -29.67 -4.98 -10.20
C GLY A 20 -30.73 -5.32 -9.15
N LYS A 21 -30.35 -6.07 -8.09
CA LYS A 21 -31.26 -6.46 -7.00
C LYS A 21 -31.16 -5.53 -5.78
N LEU A 22 -29.94 -5.30 -5.28
CA LEU A 22 -29.65 -4.53 -4.07
C LEU A 22 -29.01 -3.18 -4.40
N ALA A 23 -29.11 -2.21 -3.48
CA ALA A 23 -28.40 -0.93 -3.53
C ALA A 23 -28.52 -0.12 -4.84
N LYS A 24 -29.67 -0.20 -5.53
CA LYS A 24 -29.92 0.40 -6.86
C LYS A 24 -29.78 1.93 -6.98
N GLN A 25 -29.54 2.63 -5.87
CA GLN A 25 -29.25 4.08 -5.89
C GLN A 25 -27.75 4.37 -5.93
N ALA A 26 -26.89 3.41 -5.61
CA ALA A 26 -25.46 3.55 -5.85
C ALA A 26 -25.19 3.59 -7.35
N HIS A 27 -24.13 4.27 -7.75
CA HIS A 27 -23.76 4.35 -9.16
C HIS A 27 -23.31 2.99 -9.72
N GLY A 28 -22.72 2.15 -8.87
CA GLY A 28 -22.52 0.73 -9.15
C GLY A 28 -22.74 -0.10 -7.89
N SER A 29 -23.31 -1.29 -8.04
CA SER A 29 -23.48 -2.24 -6.94
C SER A 29 -23.43 -3.69 -7.40
N VAL A 30 -22.72 -4.53 -6.65
CA VAL A 30 -22.54 -5.95 -6.93
C VAL A 30 -22.55 -6.74 -5.63
N VAL A 31 -23.23 -7.88 -5.63
CA VAL A 31 -23.10 -8.91 -4.61
C VAL A 31 -22.15 -9.98 -5.16
N ALA A 32 -20.97 -10.09 -4.56
CA ALA A 32 -20.03 -11.18 -4.84
C ALA A 32 -20.29 -12.33 -3.87
N ARG A 33 -20.27 -13.58 -4.38
CA ARG A 33 -20.48 -14.78 -3.58
C ARG A 33 -19.57 -15.91 -4.01
N LEU A 34 -18.94 -16.57 -3.04
CA LEU A 34 -18.13 -17.78 -3.18
C LEU A 34 -18.52 -18.69 -2.02
N GLY A 35 -18.97 -19.91 -2.33
CA GLY A 35 -19.64 -20.74 -1.32
C GLY A 35 -20.91 -20.05 -0.80
N ASP A 36 -21.05 -19.96 0.52
CA ASP A 36 -22.15 -19.23 1.17
C ASP A 36 -21.70 -17.88 1.75
N THR A 37 -20.43 -17.51 1.57
CA THR A 37 -19.91 -16.18 1.88
C THR A 37 -20.33 -15.17 0.80
N MET A 38 -20.94 -14.06 1.23
CA MET A 38 -21.50 -13.02 0.36
C MET A 38 -21.12 -11.62 0.82
N VAL A 39 -20.64 -10.78 -0.11
CA VAL A 39 -20.30 -9.38 0.14
C VAL A 39 -21.05 -8.47 -0.81
N LEU A 40 -21.77 -7.49 -0.27
CA LEU A 40 -22.33 -6.38 -1.05
C LEU A 40 -21.29 -5.27 -1.17
N SER A 41 -20.93 -4.94 -2.40
CA SER A 41 -20.01 -3.85 -2.73
C SER A 41 -20.75 -2.76 -3.48
N THR A 42 -20.55 -1.50 -3.10
CA THR A 42 -21.17 -0.34 -3.76
C THR A 42 -20.13 0.72 -4.07
N ALA A 43 -20.23 1.36 -5.24
CA ALA A 43 -19.41 2.49 -5.64
C ALA A 43 -20.29 3.73 -5.87
N VAL A 44 -19.85 4.87 -5.32
CA VAL A 44 -20.46 6.18 -5.52
C VAL A 44 -19.35 7.19 -5.80
N THR A 45 -19.59 8.06 -6.77
CA THR A 45 -18.64 9.10 -7.19
C THR A 45 -19.35 10.43 -7.27
N MET A 46 -18.83 11.45 -6.61
CA MET A 46 -19.39 12.80 -6.71
C MET A 46 -19.11 13.41 -8.09
N PRO A 47 -20.06 14.15 -8.68
CA PRO A 47 -19.87 14.74 -10.02
C PRO A 47 -18.83 15.88 -10.02
N GLU A 48 -18.65 16.55 -8.89
CA GLU A 48 -17.72 17.67 -8.74
C GLU A 48 -16.72 17.40 -7.61
N ALA A 49 -15.47 17.86 -7.79
CA ALA A 49 -14.51 17.92 -6.71
C ALA A 49 -14.89 19.02 -5.71
N ARG A 50 -14.58 18.81 -4.42
CA ARG A 50 -14.80 19.84 -3.41
C ARG A 50 -13.86 21.03 -3.66
N GLU A 51 -14.33 22.24 -3.43
CA GLU A 51 -13.50 23.45 -3.54
C GLU A 51 -12.28 23.36 -2.60
N GLY A 52 -11.08 23.70 -3.10
CA GLY A 52 -9.84 23.60 -2.35
C GLY A 52 -9.31 22.17 -2.14
N GLN A 53 -9.88 21.17 -2.80
CA GLN A 53 -9.39 19.79 -2.73
C GLN A 53 -8.06 19.66 -3.50
N HIS A 54 -7.01 19.23 -2.80
CA HIS A 54 -5.66 19.07 -3.37
C HIS A 54 -5.19 17.60 -3.49
N PHE A 55 -6.02 16.65 -3.08
CA PHE A 55 -5.71 15.21 -3.13
C PHE A 55 -6.91 14.41 -3.63
N PHE A 56 -6.70 13.17 -4.09
CA PHE A 56 -7.78 12.28 -4.49
C PHE A 56 -8.50 11.66 -3.26
N PRO A 57 -9.76 12.04 -2.95
CA PRO A 57 -10.48 11.56 -1.78
C PRO A 57 -11.20 10.24 -2.09
N LEU A 58 -10.42 9.17 -2.25
CA LEU A 58 -10.93 7.80 -2.27
C LEU A 58 -11.07 7.27 -0.83
N THR A 59 -12.29 6.86 -0.48
CA THR A 59 -12.59 6.16 0.77
C THR A 59 -13.07 4.75 0.47
N VAL A 60 -12.34 3.76 1.00
CA VAL A 60 -12.77 2.36 1.01
C VAL A 60 -13.04 1.94 2.43
N ASP A 61 -14.21 1.34 2.67
CA ASP A 61 -14.57 0.72 3.95
C ASP A 61 -15.11 -0.68 3.73
N TYR A 62 -14.53 -1.65 4.44
CA TYR A 62 -15.04 -2.99 4.60
C TYR A 62 -15.62 -3.15 6.00
N ARG A 63 -16.84 -3.70 6.09
CA ARG A 63 -17.61 -3.85 7.32
C ARG A 63 -18.11 -5.26 7.49
N GLU A 64 -17.69 -5.90 8.57
CA GLU A 64 -18.23 -7.18 9.01
C GLU A 64 -19.46 -6.95 9.89
N ARG A 65 -20.55 -7.66 9.57
CA ARG A 65 -21.74 -7.70 10.43
C ARG A 65 -21.78 -9.06 11.09
N TYR A 66 -21.87 -9.12 12.41
CA TYR A 66 -21.88 -10.41 13.12
C TYR A 66 -23.11 -11.24 12.75
N SER A 67 -24.19 -10.56 12.37
CA SER A 67 -25.39 -11.20 11.84
C SER A 67 -25.14 -12.01 10.56
N ALA A 68 -24.06 -11.73 9.80
CA ALA A 68 -23.69 -12.49 8.62
C ALA A 68 -23.36 -13.96 8.96
N GLY A 69 -22.82 -14.21 10.15
CA GLY A 69 -22.64 -15.54 10.73
C GLY A 69 -23.73 -15.93 11.74
N GLY A 70 -24.86 -15.21 11.79
CA GLY A 70 -25.94 -15.44 12.75
C GLY A 70 -25.58 -15.12 14.21
N ARG A 71 -24.56 -14.30 14.46
CA ARG A 71 -24.07 -13.97 15.81
C ARG A 71 -24.49 -12.57 16.26
N ILE A 72 -24.61 -12.39 17.58
CA ILE A 72 -24.78 -11.09 18.23
C ILE A 72 -23.39 -10.60 18.68
N PRO A 73 -23.00 -9.34 18.45
CA PRO A 73 -21.69 -8.81 18.87
C PRO A 73 -21.40 -9.03 20.37
N GLY A 74 -20.16 -9.39 20.71
CA GLY A 74 -19.75 -9.67 22.09
C GLY A 74 -19.80 -8.44 23.02
N GLY A 75 -19.53 -7.26 22.48
CA GLY A 75 -19.41 -6.00 23.25
C GLY A 75 -20.66 -5.57 24.03
N PHE A 76 -20.47 -4.66 24.99
CA PHE A 76 -21.53 -4.18 25.90
C PHE A 76 -22.77 -3.61 25.17
N PHE A 77 -22.54 -2.87 24.08
CA PHE A 77 -23.60 -2.21 23.31
C PHE A 77 -24.37 -3.14 22.36
N LYS A 78 -23.91 -4.39 22.16
CA LYS A 78 -24.51 -5.36 21.22
C LYS A 78 -24.70 -4.79 19.81
N ARG A 79 -23.72 -4.00 19.37
CA ARG A 79 -23.67 -3.32 18.08
C ARG A 79 -22.22 -3.20 17.61
N GLU A 80 -22.00 -3.36 16.32
CA GLU A 80 -20.71 -3.10 15.68
C GLU A 80 -20.35 -1.62 15.85
N ALA A 81 -19.19 -1.37 16.49
CA ALA A 81 -18.72 -0.03 16.83
C ALA A 81 -17.64 0.44 15.85
N ARG A 82 -16.47 0.81 16.35
CA ARG A 82 -15.32 1.18 15.51
C ARG A 82 -14.87 -0.01 14.65
N PRO A 83 -14.23 0.26 13.50
CA PRO A 83 -13.57 -0.78 12.72
C PRO A 83 -12.60 -1.64 13.54
N THR A 84 -12.66 -2.96 13.33
CA THR A 84 -11.65 -3.91 13.79
C THR A 84 -10.38 -3.77 12.95
N ASP A 85 -9.26 -4.31 13.43
CA ASP A 85 -8.01 -4.30 12.66
C ASP A 85 -8.18 -5.06 11.35
N LYS A 86 -8.88 -6.19 11.34
CA LYS A 86 -9.24 -6.91 10.11
C LYS A 86 -10.04 -6.03 9.15
N GLU A 87 -11.05 -5.32 9.63
CA GLU A 87 -11.84 -4.42 8.78
C GLU A 87 -10.99 -3.31 8.16
N VAL A 88 -10.06 -2.74 8.93
CA VAL A 88 -9.11 -1.73 8.46
C VAL A 88 -8.13 -2.30 7.43
N LEU A 89 -7.60 -3.50 7.68
CA LEU A 89 -6.64 -4.17 6.81
C LEU A 89 -7.29 -4.54 5.47
N THR A 90 -8.48 -5.15 5.47
CA THR A 90 -9.23 -5.45 4.24
C THR A 90 -9.57 -4.16 3.47
N SER A 91 -9.95 -3.09 4.17
CA SER A 91 -10.20 -1.79 3.51
C SER A 91 -8.95 -1.25 2.81
N ARG A 92 -7.78 -1.37 3.44
CA ARG A 92 -6.50 -0.95 2.87
C ARG A 92 -6.07 -1.81 1.70
N LEU A 93 -6.28 -3.12 1.78
CA LEU A 93 -5.96 -4.08 0.73
C LEU A 93 -6.71 -3.76 -0.56
N ILE A 94 -8.00 -3.42 -0.44
CA ILE A 94 -8.81 -2.96 -1.58
C ILE A 94 -8.33 -1.59 -2.06
N ASP A 95 -8.17 -0.61 -1.17
CA ASP A 95 -7.73 0.76 -1.50
C ASP A 95 -6.41 0.77 -2.29
N ARG A 96 -5.39 0.04 -1.82
CA ARG A 96 -4.09 -0.11 -2.48
C ARG A 96 -4.20 -0.63 -3.91
N THR A 97 -5.17 -1.51 -4.16
CA THR A 97 -5.38 -2.11 -5.49
C THR A 97 -6.06 -1.15 -6.45
N ILE A 98 -7.11 -0.43 -6.01
CA ILE A 98 -7.94 0.38 -6.91
C ILE A 98 -7.45 1.81 -7.05
N ARG A 99 -6.71 2.35 -6.06
CA ARG A 99 -6.26 3.75 -6.04
C ARG A 99 -5.41 4.14 -7.26
N PRO A 100 -4.43 3.32 -7.70
CA PRO A 100 -3.61 3.66 -8.87
C PRO A 100 -4.36 3.59 -10.21
N LEU A 101 -5.61 3.09 -10.20
CA LEU A 101 -6.41 2.90 -11.41
C LEU A 101 -7.36 4.07 -11.70
N PHE A 102 -7.32 5.12 -10.90
CA PHE A 102 -7.96 6.38 -11.21
C PHE A 102 -6.98 7.30 -11.94
N PRO A 103 -7.43 8.12 -12.89
CA PRO A 103 -6.58 9.06 -13.59
C PRO A 103 -5.79 9.96 -12.64
N ASP A 104 -4.55 10.24 -12.99
CA ASP A 104 -3.73 11.20 -12.27
C ASP A 104 -4.42 12.57 -12.24
N GLY A 105 -4.37 13.22 -11.07
CA GLY A 105 -5.03 14.50 -10.88
C GLY A 105 -6.56 14.44 -10.73
N PHE A 106 -7.18 13.25 -10.74
CA PHE A 106 -8.60 13.09 -10.43
C PHE A 106 -8.88 13.39 -8.95
N ARG A 107 -9.82 14.31 -8.68
CA ARG A 107 -10.07 14.85 -7.32
C ARG A 107 -11.51 14.72 -6.85
N ASN A 108 -12.38 14.10 -7.65
CA ASN A 108 -13.74 13.84 -7.23
C ASN A 108 -13.75 12.78 -6.14
N GLU A 109 -14.65 12.95 -5.18
CA GLU A 109 -14.78 12.02 -4.07
C GLU A 109 -15.39 10.71 -4.54
N VAL A 110 -14.71 9.60 -4.23
CA VAL A 110 -15.16 8.24 -4.53
C VAL A 110 -15.29 7.48 -3.22
N GLN A 111 -16.44 6.87 -3.02
CA GLN A 111 -16.70 5.99 -1.88
C GLN A 111 -17.01 4.58 -2.35
N VAL A 112 -16.25 3.62 -1.82
CA VAL A 112 -16.47 2.19 -2.02
C VAL A 112 -16.78 1.55 -0.66
N LEU A 113 -18.00 1.04 -0.52
CA LEU A 113 -18.45 0.38 0.72
C LEU A 113 -18.64 -1.12 0.47
N ASN A 114 -18.11 -1.93 1.36
CA ASN A 114 -18.20 -3.38 1.32
C ASN A 114 -18.84 -3.88 2.62
N PHE A 115 -19.97 -4.58 2.50
CA PHE A 115 -20.69 -5.14 3.64
C PHE A 115 -20.74 -6.66 3.53
N LEU A 116 -20.19 -7.36 4.51
CA LEU A 116 -20.39 -8.79 4.68
C LEU A 116 -21.87 -9.06 4.98
N LEU A 117 -22.53 -9.80 4.09
CA LEU A 117 -23.95 -10.14 4.19
C LEU A 117 -24.17 -11.53 4.77
N SER A 118 -23.32 -12.49 4.38
CA SER A 118 -23.38 -13.90 4.76
C SER A 118 -21.95 -14.42 4.86
N ALA A 119 -21.68 -15.28 5.84
CA ALA A 119 -20.37 -15.89 6.06
C ALA A 119 -20.54 -17.40 6.25
N ASP A 120 -19.81 -18.18 5.46
CA ASP A 120 -19.81 -19.65 5.53
C ASP A 120 -18.74 -20.22 6.45
N MET A 121 -17.90 -19.35 7.04
CA MET A 121 -16.80 -19.68 7.97
C MET A 121 -15.65 -20.48 7.35
N GLU A 122 -15.77 -20.91 6.09
CA GLU A 122 -14.75 -21.66 5.37
C GLU A 122 -13.89 -20.74 4.51
N ILE A 123 -14.50 -19.73 3.91
CA ILE A 123 -13.85 -18.82 2.96
C ILE A 123 -13.95 -17.39 3.49
N ASP A 124 -12.79 -16.77 3.72
CA ASP A 124 -12.73 -15.37 4.12
C ASP A 124 -13.29 -14.44 3.03
N ALA A 125 -13.90 -13.35 3.46
CA ALA A 125 -14.59 -12.40 2.60
C ALA A 125 -13.70 -11.26 2.06
N ASP A 126 -12.44 -11.20 2.49
CA ASP A 126 -11.50 -10.15 2.09
C ASP A 126 -11.28 -10.06 0.57
N VAL A 127 -10.94 -11.18 -0.08
CA VAL A 127 -10.75 -11.24 -1.54
C VAL A 127 -12.06 -11.04 -2.30
N LEU A 128 -13.19 -11.51 -1.75
CA LEU A 128 -14.52 -11.28 -2.33
C LEU A 128 -14.89 -9.79 -2.32
N ALA A 129 -14.56 -9.08 -1.24
CA ALA A 129 -14.79 -7.65 -1.15
C ALA A 129 -13.97 -6.88 -2.20
N GLY A 130 -12.74 -7.31 -2.46
CA GLY A 130 -11.91 -6.76 -3.54
C GLY A 130 -12.50 -6.97 -4.93
N VAL A 131 -12.89 -8.20 -5.26
CA VAL A 131 -13.56 -8.53 -6.53
C VAL A 131 -14.88 -7.76 -6.68
N GLY A 132 -15.69 -7.72 -5.63
CA GLY A 132 -16.97 -6.99 -5.61
C GLY A 132 -16.78 -5.48 -5.76
N SER A 133 -15.76 -4.90 -5.12
CA SER A 133 -15.40 -3.49 -5.28
C SER A 133 -15.03 -3.15 -6.72
N SER A 134 -14.18 -3.97 -7.35
CA SER A 134 -13.81 -3.77 -8.75
C SER A 134 -15.02 -3.91 -9.68
N ALA A 135 -15.89 -4.89 -9.45
CA ALA A 135 -17.09 -5.08 -10.25
C ALA A 135 -18.09 -3.93 -10.07
N ALA A 136 -18.26 -3.42 -8.85
CA ALA A 136 -19.10 -2.26 -8.59
C ALA A 136 -18.55 -0.99 -9.27
N LEU A 137 -17.24 -0.76 -9.24
CA LEU A 137 -16.61 0.35 -9.97
C LEU A 137 -16.76 0.21 -11.48
N ALA A 138 -16.59 -0.99 -12.03
CA ALA A 138 -16.76 -1.26 -13.46
C ALA A 138 -18.20 -1.05 -13.95
N LEU A 139 -19.19 -1.16 -13.06
CA LEU A 139 -20.60 -0.85 -13.32
C LEU A 139 -20.98 0.60 -13.02
N SER A 140 -20.02 1.44 -12.60
CA SER A 140 -20.24 2.85 -12.25
C SER A 140 -19.68 3.76 -13.37
N PRO A 141 -20.09 5.04 -13.41
CA PRO A 141 -19.57 6.01 -14.37
C PRO A 141 -18.17 6.54 -14.00
N ALA A 142 -17.59 6.09 -12.88
CA ALA A 142 -16.28 6.57 -12.41
C ALA A 142 -15.18 6.28 -13.45
N PRO A 143 -14.20 7.18 -13.64
CA PRO A 143 -13.08 6.95 -14.54
C PRO A 143 -12.12 5.96 -13.90
N PHE A 144 -12.34 4.67 -14.14
CA PHE A 144 -11.63 3.57 -13.50
C PHE A 144 -10.99 2.66 -14.54
N ALA A 145 -9.67 2.57 -14.54
CA ALA A 145 -8.84 1.77 -15.46
C ALA A 145 -8.75 0.28 -15.08
N GLY A 146 -9.75 -0.24 -14.35
CA GLY A 146 -9.88 -1.67 -14.08
C GLY A 146 -10.61 -2.44 -15.20
N PRO A 147 -11.21 -3.61 -14.90
CA PRO A 147 -11.35 -4.20 -13.58
C PRO A 147 -10.10 -4.95 -13.12
N THR A 148 -9.99 -5.12 -11.81
CA THR A 148 -9.07 -6.02 -11.12
C THR A 148 -9.80 -7.18 -10.48
N ALA A 149 -9.06 -8.20 -10.09
CA ALA A 149 -9.55 -9.25 -9.22
C ALA A 149 -8.53 -9.56 -8.11
N HIS A 150 -9.05 -9.97 -6.96
CA HIS A 150 -8.27 -10.46 -5.82
C HIS A 150 -8.42 -11.97 -5.71
N VAL A 151 -7.32 -12.65 -5.44
CA VAL A 151 -7.30 -14.09 -5.13
C VAL A 151 -6.44 -14.34 -3.90
N ARG A 152 -6.76 -15.41 -3.17
CA ARG A 152 -5.91 -15.95 -2.10
C ARG A 152 -5.30 -17.26 -2.59
N VAL A 153 -4.00 -17.41 -2.42
CA VAL A 153 -3.23 -18.61 -2.76
C VAL A 153 -2.68 -19.23 -1.48
N GLY A 154 -2.90 -20.52 -1.34
CA GLY A 154 -2.20 -21.37 -0.37
C GLY A 154 -1.39 -22.45 -1.10
N ARG A 155 -0.64 -23.24 -0.35
CA ARG A 155 0.10 -24.39 -0.85
C ARG A 155 0.02 -25.54 0.14
N VAL A 156 -0.62 -26.62 -0.28
CA VAL A 156 -0.79 -27.84 0.52
C VAL A 156 -0.17 -29.00 -0.25
N ASP A 157 0.61 -29.84 0.45
CA ASP A 157 1.34 -30.97 -0.16
C ASP A 157 2.20 -30.57 -1.38
N GLY A 158 2.77 -29.36 -1.34
CA GLY A 158 3.60 -28.80 -2.41
C GLY A 158 2.83 -28.31 -3.64
N GLN A 159 1.50 -28.28 -3.61
CA GLN A 159 0.65 -27.81 -4.70
C GLN A 159 -0.05 -26.51 -4.36
N PHE A 160 0.03 -25.51 -5.25
CA PHE A 160 -0.72 -24.28 -5.10
C PHE A 160 -2.23 -24.52 -5.24
N ILE A 161 -2.99 -23.94 -4.32
CA ILE A 161 -4.46 -24.00 -4.28
C ILE A 161 -5.02 -22.58 -4.20
N LEU A 162 -6.20 -22.39 -4.78
CA LEU A 162 -6.88 -21.09 -4.83
C LEU A 162 -8.04 -21.07 -3.84
N PHE A 163 -8.19 -19.94 -3.14
CA PHE A 163 -9.20 -19.74 -2.10
C PHE A 163 -9.19 -20.87 -1.05
N PRO A 164 -8.03 -21.15 -0.43
CA PRO A 164 -7.94 -22.21 0.56
C PRO A 164 -8.98 -22.00 1.68
N THR A 165 -9.60 -23.10 2.12
CA THR A 165 -10.46 -23.09 3.31
C THR A 165 -9.66 -22.76 4.56
N THR A 166 -10.34 -22.48 5.67
CA THR A 166 -9.67 -22.28 6.98
C THR A 166 -8.75 -23.45 7.33
N GLU A 167 -9.20 -24.70 7.17
CA GLU A 167 -8.39 -25.90 7.43
C GLU A 167 -7.20 -26.04 6.46
N GLU A 168 -7.40 -25.74 5.17
CA GLU A 168 -6.33 -25.76 4.18
C GLU A 168 -5.27 -24.68 4.46
N ARG A 169 -5.67 -23.51 4.99
CA ARG A 169 -4.74 -22.44 5.40
C ARG A 169 -3.87 -22.84 6.59
N GLU A 170 -4.41 -23.57 7.56
CA GLU A 170 -3.65 -24.08 8.70
C GLU A 170 -2.55 -25.06 8.27
N SER A 171 -2.79 -25.82 7.20
CA SER A 171 -1.83 -26.77 6.63
C SER A 171 -0.91 -26.16 5.56
N SER A 172 -1.07 -24.87 5.28
CA SER A 172 -0.39 -24.19 4.17
C SER A 172 0.85 -23.43 4.64
N ASP A 173 1.93 -23.52 3.86
CA ASP A 173 3.14 -22.69 4.06
C ASP A 173 3.06 -21.34 3.33
N PHE A 174 1.94 -21.09 2.63
CA PHE A 174 1.57 -19.82 1.99
C PHE A 174 0.21 -19.32 2.50
N ASP A 175 0.11 -18.03 2.83
CA ASP A 175 -1.15 -17.30 2.81
C ASP A 175 -0.92 -15.99 2.07
N LEU A 176 -1.17 -16.03 0.76
CA LEU A 176 -0.83 -14.96 -0.17
C LEU A 176 -2.08 -14.40 -0.82
N ILE A 177 -2.36 -13.12 -0.62
CA ILE A 177 -3.36 -12.38 -1.37
C ILE A 177 -2.66 -11.65 -2.51
N VAL A 178 -3.16 -11.86 -3.73
CA VAL A 178 -2.67 -11.21 -4.94
C VAL A 178 -3.84 -10.51 -5.61
N ALA A 179 -3.61 -9.29 -6.08
CA ALA A 179 -4.57 -8.55 -6.88
C ALA A 179 -3.92 -8.02 -8.16
N GLY A 180 -4.69 -8.03 -9.24
CA GLY A 180 -4.16 -7.64 -10.54
C GLY A 180 -5.24 -7.37 -11.57
N LYS A 181 -4.81 -6.77 -12.67
CA LYS A 181 -5.54 -6.62 -13.94
C LYS A 181 -5.35 -7.88 -14.80
N ALA A 182 -5.93 -7.87 -16.00
CA ALA A 182 -5.73 -8.93 -16.98
C ALA A 182 -4.26 -9.08 -17.40
N ASP A 183 -3.47 -8.01 -17.33
CA ASP A 183 -2.13 -7.89 -17.91
C ASP A 183 -1.03 -7.63 -16.87
N ALA A 184 -1.38 -7.25 -15.64
CA ALA A 184 -0.41 -6.92 -14.60
C ALA A 184 -0.89 -7.28 -13.19
N ILE A 185 0.06 -7.65 -12.32
CA ILE A 185 -0.15 -7.68 -10.87
C ILE A 185 -0.03 -6.26 -10.35
N VAL A 186 -0.92 -5.86 -9.44
CA VAL A 186 -0.99 -4.51 -8.89
C VAL A 186 -0.64 -4.50 -7.40
N MET A 187 -1.05 -5.53 -6.66
CA MET A 187 -0.89 -5.56 -5.21
C MET A 187 -0.66 -7.00 -4.74
N VAL A 188 0.27 -7.16 -3.80
CA VAL A 188 0.54 -8.44 -3.13
C VAL A 188 0.62 -8.20 -1.63
N GLU A 189 0.08 -9.12 -0.85
CA GLU A 189 0.21 -9.14 0.61
C GLU A 189 0.14 -10.58 1.10
N GLY A 190 1.13 -11.03 1.87
CA GLY A 190 1.12 -12.41 2.36
C GLY A 190 2.10 -12.71 3.49
N GLU A 191 1.86 -13.85 4.10
CA GLU A 191 2.69 -14.48 5.12
C GLU A 191 3.04 -15.91 4.72
N MET A 192 4.24 -16.37 5.13
CA MET A 192 4.83 -17.61 4.65
C MET A 192 5.67 -18.28 5.73
N LEU A 193 5.91 -19.59 5.57
CA LEU A 193 6.82 -20.36 6.43
C LEU A 193 8.16 -20.61 5.71
N GLU A 194 9.00 -19.58 5.64
CA GLU A 194 10.34 -19.64 5.03
C GLU A 194 10.37 -20.19 3.59
N VAL A 195 9.55 -19.63 2.71
CA VAL A 195 9.48 -20.06 1.30
C VAL A 195 10.57 -19.42 0.45
N SER A 196 10.94 -20.06 -0.65
CA SER A 196 11.96 -19.53 -1.57
C SER A 196 11.45 -18.38 -2.44
N GLU A 197 12.36 -17.53 -2.91
CA GLU A 197 12.04 -16.49 -3.90
C GLU A 197 11.45 -17.08 -5.19
N ASP A 198 11.91 -18.26 -5.60
CA ASP A 198 11.41 -18.94 -6.81
C ASP A 198 9.97 -19.42 -6.62
N ASP A 199 9.63 -19.97 -5.45
CA ASP A 199 8.26 -20.35 -5.09
C ASP A 199 7.34 -19.14 -5.05
N MET A 200 7.83 -18.01 -4.53
CA MET A 200 7.08 -16.75 -4.49
C MET A 200 6.72 -16.28 -5.91
N VAL A 201 7.68 -16.28 -6.84
CA VAL A 201 7.41 -15.93 -8.25
C VAL A 201 6.40 -16.91 -8.88
N ALA A 202 6.55 -18.22 -8.63
CA ALA A 202 5.61 -19.22 -9.15
C ALA A 202 4.19 -19.04 -8.60
N ALA A 203 4.05 -18.68 -7.32
CA ALA A 203 2.75 -18.39 -6.69
C ALA A 203 2.08 -17.16 -7.32
N LEU A 204 2.87 -16.12 -7.65
CA LEU A 204 2.37 -14.92 -8.33
C LEU A 204 1.88 -15.22 -9.75
N GLU A 205 2.60 -16.04 -10.51
CA GLU A 205 2.20 -16.48 -11.85
C GLU A 205 0.91 -17.32 -11.80
N PHE A 206 0.84 -18.26 -10.84
CA PHE A 206 -0.35 -19.07 -10.59
C PHE A 206 -1.57 -18.18 -10.26
N ALA A 207 -1.39 -17.20 -9.37
CA ALA A 207 -2.44 -16.25 -9.01
C ALA A 207 -2.92 -15.44 -10.22
N HIS A 208 -1.99 -14.91 -11.02
CA HIS A 208 -2.32 -14.04 -12.16
C HIS A 208 -3.17 -14.73 -13.22
N GLY A 209 -2.90 -16.00 -13.53
CA GLY A 209 -3.74 -16.78 -14.44
C GLY A 209 -5.20 -16.91 -13.97
N HIS A 210 -5.42 -17.05 -12.66
CA HIS A 210 -6.77 -17.07 -12.09
C HIS A 210 -7.42 -15.69 -12.02
N ILE A 211 -6.64 -14.65 -11.71
CA ILE A 211 -7.08 -13.25 -11.76
C ILE A 211 -7.63 -12.90 -13.15
N GLN A 212 -6.95 -13.29 -14.23
CA GLN A 212 -7.41 -13.07 -15.61
C GLN A 212 -8.80 -13.64 -15.87
N THR A 213 -9.08 -14.82 -15.32
CA THR A 213 -10.38 -15.49 -15.46
C THR A 213 -11.49 -14.69 -14.76
N ILE A 214 -11.24 -14.20 -13.55
CA ILE A 214 -12.22 -13.40 -12.79
C ILE A 214 -12.42 -12.03 -13.44
N VAL A 215 -11.34 -11.38 -13.88
CA VAL A 215 -11.39 -10.10 -14.61
C VAL A 215 -12.24 -10.23 -15.87
N GLN A 216 -12.12 -11.33 -16.62
CA GLN A 216 -12.99 -11.58 -17.76
C GLN A 216 -14.45 -11.73 -17.34
N GLY A 217 -14.74 -12.45 -16.25
CA GLY A 217 -16.09 -12.54 -15.72
C GLY A 217 -16.69 -11.19 -15.30
N ILE A 218 -15.89 -10.28 -14.73
CA ILE A 218 -16.36 -8.91 -14.43
C ILE A 218 -16.71 -8.16 -15.72
N LYS A 219 -15.90 -8.29 -16.78
CA LYS A 219 -16.19 -7.70 -18.09
C LYS A 219 -17.48 -8.27 -18.70
N ASP A 220 -17.69 -9.57 -18.57
CA ASP A 220 -18.91 -10.25 -19.04
C ASP A 220 -20.16 -9.77 -18.28
N LEU A 221 -20.05 -9.59 -16.95
CA LEU A 221 -21.12 -9.01 -16.13
C LEU A 221 -21.47 -7.58 -16.60
N LYS A 222 -20.45 -6.75 -16.86
CA LYS A 222 -20.64 -5.40 -17.39
C LYS A 222 -21.35 -5.43 -18.75
N ALA A 223 -20.88 -6.26 -19.68
CA ALA A 223 -21.49 -6.37 -21.00
C ALA A 223 -22.95 -6.83 -20.92
N ALA A 224 -23.27 -7.78 -20.04
CA ALA A 224 -24.64 -8.23 -19.80
C ALA A 224 -25.51 -7.10 -19.18
N HIS A 225 -24.95 -6.31 -18.27
CA HIS A 225 -25.61 -5.13 -17.71
C HIS A 225 -25.94 -4.10 -18.78
N GLU A 226 -24.98 -3.77 -19.64
CA GLU A 226 -25.15 -2.77 -20.70
C GLU A 226 -26.15 -3.23 -21.76
N ALA A 227 -26.13 -4.52 -22.11
CA ALA A 227 -27.12 -5.11 -23.02
C ALA A 227 -28.56 -5.02 -22.48
N ALA A 228 -28.74 -5.07 -21.16
CA ALA A 228 -30.05 -5.04 -20.51
C ALA A 228 -30.54 -3.63 -20.16
N ASN A 229 -29.63 -2.69 -19.84
CA ASN A 229 -29.98 -1.39 -19.27
C ASN A 229 -29.48 -0.18 -20.08
N GLY A 230 -28.70 -0.40 -21.15
CA GLY A 230 -28.00 0.64 -21.88
C GLY A 230 -26.55 0.80 -21.44
N ALA A 231 -25.72 1.42 -22.29
CA ALA A 231 -24.32 1.65 -21.99
C ALA A 231 -24.14 2.48 -20.71
N ILE A 232 -23.10 2.17 -19.94
CA ILE A 232 -22.72 3.00 -18.80
C ILE A 232 -21.95 4.18 -19.36
N GLU A 233 -22.60 5.33 -19.43
CA GLU A 233 -21.96 6.57 -19.87
C GLU A 233 -20.87 6.96 -18.86
N PRO A 234 -19.59 7.08 -19.29
CA PRO A 234 -18.54 7.59 -18.43
C PRO A 234 -18.91 9.00 -17.95
N MET A 235 -18.61 9.31 -16.69
CA MET A 235 -18.77 10.68 -16.22
C MET A 235 -17.81 11.61 -16.96
N GLU A 236 -18.24 12.83 -17.22
CA GLU A 236 -17.31 13.92 -17.54
C GLU A 236 -16.52 14.27 -16.27
N TYR A 237 -15.22 14.45 -16.42
CA TYR A 237 -14.33 14.81 -15.31
C TYR A 237 -13.15 15.63 -15.82
N GLU A 238 -12.56 16.38 -14.90
CA GLU A 238 -11.33 17.12 -15.13
C GLU A 238 -10.22 16.52 -14.25
N THR A 239 -9.01 16.52 -14.80
CA THR A 239 -7.80 16.14 -14.07
C THR A 239 -6.94 17.36 -13.86
N VAL A 240 -6.46 17.56 -12.64
CA VAL A 240 -5.48 18.60 -12.36
C VAL A 240 -4.08 18.01 -12.54
N ALA A 241 -3.50 18.23 -13.71
CA ALA A 241 -2.11 17.90 -14.02
C ALA A 241 -1.35 19.18 -14.40
N PRO A 242 -0.07 19.30 -14.03
CA PRO A 242 0.74 20.44 -14.47
C PRO A 242 0.91 20.39 -16.00
N ASP A 243 0.85 21.55 -16.64
CA ASP A 243 1.05 21.66 -18.09
C ASP A 243 2.46 21.19 -18.49
N ALA A 244 2.54 20.27 -19.44
CA ALA A 244 3.80 19.68 -19.87
C ALA A 244 4.77 20.72 -20.45
N GLY A 245 4.26 21.77 -21.11
CA GLY A 245 5.07 22.87 -21.62
C GLY A 245 5.72 23.68 -20.49
N LEU A 246 4.94 23.98 -19.44
CA LEU A 246 5.44 24.63 -18.23
C LEU A 246 6.46 23.76 -17.49
N VAL A 247 6.19 22.46 -17.33
CA VAL A 247 7.13 21.50 -16.71
C VAL A 247 8.47 21.51 -17.44
N ALA A 248 8.45 21.36 -18.77
CA ALA A 248 9.66 21.36 -19.58
C ALA A 248 10.45 22.67 -19.45
N LYS A 249 9.76 23.82 -19.37
CA LYS A 249 10.43 25.11 -19.22
C LYS A 249 11.05 25.29 -17.83
N ILE A 250 10.35 24.87 -16.77
CA ILE A 250 10.90 24.89 -15.42
C ILE A 250 12.12 23.97 -15.34
N LYS A 251 12.04 22.76 -15.92
CA LYS A 251 13.19 21.85 -16.00
C LYS A 251 14.39 22.48 -16.70
N GLU A 252 14.19 23.21 -17.79
CA GLU A 252 15.26 23.98 -18.46
C GLU A 252 15.85 25.07 -17.54
N MET A 253 15.02 25.73 -16.75
CA MET A 253 15.42 26.83 -15.86
C MET A 253 16.23 26.36 -14.65
N VAL A 254 15.78 25.31 -13.97
CA VAL A 254 16.32 24.89 -12.66
C VAL A 254 16.91 23.48 -12.64
N GLY A 255 16.78 22.70 -13.72
CA GLY A 255 17.23 21.30 -13.75
C GLY A 255 18.72 21.14 -13.43
N GLY A 256 19.56 22.04 -13.94
CA GLY A 256 20.99 22.05 -13.62
C GLY A 256 21.28 22.35 -12.15
N GLU A 257 20.55 23.28 -11.53
CA GLU A 257 20.67 23.58 -10.08
C GLU A 257 20.22 22.39 -9.23
N ILE A 258 19.12 21.73 -9.62
CA ILE A 258 18.63 20.52 -8.96
C ILE A 258 19.69 19.43 -9.05
N GLU A 259 20.20 19.15 -10.24
CA GLU A 259 21.26 18.17 -10.46
C GLU A 259 22.53 18.44 -9.64
N GLU A 260 22.97 19.69 -9.55
CA GLU A 260 24.13 20.06 -8.74
C GLU A 260 23.85 19.79 -7.25
N HIS A 261 22.66 20.14 -6.76
CA HIS A 261 22.23 19.87 -5.39
C HIS A 261 22.15 18.37 -5.09
N LEU A 262 21.62 17.56 -6.01
CA LEU A 262 21.55 16.09 -5.89
C LEU A 262 22.94 15.42 -5.79
N ARG A 263 24.00 16.10 -6.23
CA ARG A 263 25.38 15.60 -6.18
C ARG A 263 26.13 15.99 -4.90
N GLN A 264 25.56 16.85 -4.07
CA GLN A 264 26.13 17.22 -2.78
C GLN A 264 26.02 16.08 -1.74
N PRO A 265 26.81 16.14 -0.64
CA PRO A 265 26.64 15.19 0.47
C PRO A 265 25.21 15.18 1.02
N TYR A 266 24.66 13.99 1.20
CA TYR A 266 23.26 13.84 1.60
C TYR A 266 23.06 13.93 3.11
N ALA A 267 22.10 14.75 3.50
CA ALA A 267 21.45 14.75 4.80
C ALA A 267 19.99 15.18 4.58
N LYS A 268 19.02 14.48 5.17
CA LYS A 268 17.59 14.70 4.89
C LYS A 268 17.16 16.15 5.02
N GLU A 269 17.58 16.82 6.10
CA GLU A 269 17.22 18.22 6.37
C GLU A 269 17.77 19.18 5.29
N SER A 270 19.06 19.05 4.96
CA SER A 270 19.71 19.88 3.93
C SER A 270 19.20 19.57 2.52
N PHE A 271 18.86 18.32 2.24
CA PHE A 271 18.32 17.89 0.96
C PHE A 271 16.99 18.60 0.65
N TYR A 272 16.00 18.50 1.55
CA TYR A 272 14.70 19.14 1.35
C TYR A 272 14.78 20.67 1.44
N GLY A 273 15.65 21.20 2.29
CA GLY A 273 15.91 22.64 2.40
C GLY A 273 16.42 23.23 1.08
N GLY A 274 17.44 22.63 0.47
CA GLY A 274 18.03 23.14 -0.78
C GLY A 274 17.06 23.06 -1.97
N ILE A 275 16.30 21.98 -2.12
CA ILE A 275 15.24 21.89 -3.14
C ILE A 275 14.19 22.99 -2.95
N LYS A 276 13.77 23.22 -1.70
CA LYS A 276 12.82 24.28 -1.36
C LYS A 276 13.36 25.66 -1.74
N GLU A 277 14.63 25.93 -1.45
CA GLU A 277 15.29 27.18 -1.82
C GLU A 277 15.38 27.38 -3.35
N ILE A 278 15.71 26.33 -4.12
CA ILE A 278 15.72 26.39 -5.59
C ILE A 278 14.31 26.75 -6.10
N ARG A 279 13.28 26.09 -5.57
CA ARG A 279 11.89 26.40 -5.90
C ARG A 279 11.53 27.83 -5.56
N ASP A 280 11.83 28.28 -4.35
CA ASP A 280 11.43 29.60 -3.87
C ASP A 280 12.14 30.70 -4.69
N ARG A 281 13.44 30.55 -5.00
CA ARG A 281 14.16 31.43 -5.94
C ARG A 281 13.55 31.47 -7.33
N MET A 282 13.13 30.32 -7.86
CA MET A 282 12.43 30.27 -9.14
C MET A 282 11.12 31.06 -9.09
N LEU A 283 10.32 30.87 -8.04
CA LEU A 283 9.07 31.60 -7.86
C LEU A 283 9.32 33.11 -7.73
N ASP A 284 10.34 33.52 -6.98
CA ASP A 284 10.67 34.94 -6.79
C ASP A 284 11.18 35.57 -8.10
N THR A 285 11.89 34.80 -8.93
CA THR A 285 12.32 35.24 -10.26
C THR A 285 11.14 35.46 -11.21
N VAL A 286 10.09 34.64 -11.11
CA VAL A 286 8.90 34.70 -11.99
C VAL A 286 7.85 35.71 -11.50
N PHE A 287 7.65 35.82 -10.19
CA PHE A 287 6.56 36.61 -9.59
C PHE A 287 7.02 37.88 -8.87
N GLY A 288 8.31 38.01 -8.53
CA GLY A 288 8.82 39.04 -7.61
C GLY A 288 8.52 38.72 -6.14
N ASP A 289 9.16 39.45 -5.22
CA ASP A 289 8.89 39.34 -3.78
C ASP A 289 7.42 39.68 -3.46
N GLU A 290 6.75 38.84 -2.68
CA GLU A 290 5.35 39.00 -2.23
C GLU A 290 5.20 40.02 -1.07
N ASP A 291 6.28 40.70 -0.65
CA ASP A 291 6.21 41.67 0.44
C ASP A 291 5.74 43.05 -0.07
N ASP A 292 4.44 43.24 0.04
CA ASP A 292 3.61 44.36 -0.38
C ASP A 292 4.02 45.69 0.32
N SER A 293 5.13 46.33 -0.09
CA SER A 293 5.37 47.78 0.20
C SER A 293 6.44 48.50 -0.62
N LEU A 294 6.96 47.97 -1.72
CA LEU A 294 7.86 48.76 -2.59
C LEU A 294 7.58 48.49 -4.08
N LEU A 295 6.56 49.19 -4.59
CA LEU A 295 6.60 49.71 -5.96
C LEU A 295 7.96 50.38 -6.16
N GLU A 296 8.70 49.97 -7.20
CA GLU A 296 10.07 50.36 -7.56
C GLU A 296 11.19 49.41 -7.09
N LYS A 297 11.18 48.17 -7.60
CA LYS A 297 12.35 47.48 -8.20
C LYS A 297 11.97 46.09 -8.72
N ALA A 298 11.57 46.02 -9.98
CA ALA A 298 11.53 44.76 -10.72
C ALA A 298 11.93 45.02 -12.18
N GLU A 299 13.22 45.23 -12.43
CA GLU A 299 13.80 44.84 -13.71
C GLU A 299 14.08 43.33 -13.64
N HIS A 300 13.05 42.50 -13.79
CA HIS A 300 13.22 41.09 -14.19
C HIS A 300 12.09 40.73 -15.15
N ALA A 301 12.40 40.84 -16.44
CA ALA A 301 11.51 40.49 -17.53
C ALA A 301 11.64 38.99 -17.83
N VAL A 302 11.08 38.14 -16.97
CA VAL A 302 10.66 36.80 -17.40
C VAL A 302 9.20 36.94 -17.80
N GLU A 303 8.92 36.79 -19.10
CA GLU A 303 7.54 36.81 -19.60
C GLU A 303 6.79 35.66 -18.95
N LYS A 304 5.73 35.98 -18.19
CA LYS A 304 4.89 34.95 -17.57
C LYS A 304 4.34 34.05 -18.66
N MET A 305 4.57 32.75 -18.50
CA MET A 305 4.00 31.78 -19.43
C MET A 305 2.47 31.81 -19.37
N VAL A 306 1.88 31.64 -20.53
CA VAL A 306 0.43 31.60 -20.73
C VAL A 306 0.03 30.15 -20.96
N ASN A 307 -1.04 29.74 -20.30
CA ASN A 307 -1.66 28.45 -20.50
C ASN A 307 -2.20 28.35 -21.93
N ALA A 308 -1.72 27.35 -22.67
CA ALA A 308 -2.06 27.19 -24.09
C ALA A 308 -3.54 26.88 -24.34
N VAL A 309 -4.26 26.38 -23.33
CA VAL A 309 -5.67 26.01 -23.38
C VAL A 309 -6.57 27.19 -22.99
N THR A 310 -6.27 27.85 -21.87
CA THR A 310 -7.12 28.93 -21.34
C THR A 310 -6.73 30.32 -21.87
N GLY A 311 -5.49 30.50 -22.34
CA GLY A 311 -4.97 31.80 -22.77
C GLY A 311 -4.65 32.75 -21.60
N GLU A 312 -4.69 32.27 -20.36
CA GLU A 312 -4.39 33.03 -19.14
C GLU A 312 -2.97 32.75 -18.62
N ALA A 313 -2.39 33.70 -17.90
CA ALA A 313 -1.07 33.51 -17.29
C ALA A 313 -1.16 32.46 -16.16
N TYR A 314 -0.17 31.57 -16.08
CA TYR A 314 -0.07 30.61 -14.99
C TYR A 314 0.06 31.30 -13.62
N GLU A 315 -0.61 30.74 -12.62
CA GLU A 315 -0.56 31.23 -11.25
C GLU A 315 0.60 30.60 -10.46
N ARG A 316 0.91 31.16 -9.29
CA ARG A 316 1.99 30.66 -8.42
C ARG A 316 1.79 29.18 -8.04
N GLY A 317 0.55 28.72 -7.96
CA GLY A 317 0.21 27.31 -7.72
C GLY A 317 0.66 26.39 -8.86
N ASP A 318 0.45 26.79 -10.11
CA ASP A 318 0.81 26.01 -11.29
C ASP A 318 2.32 25.82 -11.39
N TYR A 319 3.10 26.88 -11.15
CA TYR A 319 4.56 26.80 -11.11
C TYR A 319 5.06 25.87 -9.98
N LYS A 320 4.39 25.84 -8.82
CA LYS A 320 4.75 24.92 -7.73
C LYS A 320 4.52 23.46 -8.12
N GLU A 321 3.40 23.15 -8.76
CA GLU A 321 3.10 21.79 -9.21
C GLU A 321 4.00 21.37 -10.38
N ALA A 322 4.24 22.27 -11.34
CA ALA A 322 5.14 22.01 -12.46
C ALA A 322 6.61 21.87 -12.01
N PHE A 323 7.05 22.60 -10.98
CA PHE A 323 8.36 22.39 -10.35
C PHE A 323 8.49 21.00 -9.74
N LYS A 324 7.48 20.52 -8.99
CA LYS A 324 7.50 19.17 -8.42
C LYS A 324 7.60 18.09 -9.50
N ALA A 325 6.90 18.26 -10.61
CA ALA A 325 6.99 17.35 -11.75
C ALA A 325 8.40 17.38 -12.37
N ALA A 326 8.95 18.57 -12.63
CA ALA A 326 10.31 18.71 -13.16
C ALA A 326 11.38 18.12 -12.22
N GLU A 327 11.25 18.36 -10.91
CA GLU A 327 12.10 17.78 -9.86
C GLU A 327 12.07 16.25 -9.91
N SER A 328 10.87 15.67 -9.97
CA SER A 328 10.67 14.22 -10.08
C SER A 328 11.35 13.65 -11.34
N GLU A 329 11.19 14.29 -12.49
CA GLU A 329 11.84 13.86 -13.73
C GLU A 329 13.37 13.89 -13.65
N VAL A 330 13.95 14.95 -13.08
CA VAL A 330 15.41 15.07 -12.91
C VAL A 330 15.95 13.98 -11.99
N MET A 331 15.27 13.73 -10.86
CA MET A 331 15.66 12.69 -9.92
C MET A 331 15.57 11.28 -10.54
N ARG A 332 14.49 10.99 -11.29
CA ARG A 332 14.32 9.70 -11.97
C ARG A 332 15.37 9.49 -13.05
N ASP A 333 15.65 10.50 -13.89
CA ASP A 333 16.63 10.35 -14.98
C ASP A 333 18.05 10.16 -14.45
N MET A 334 18.43 10.83 -13.35
CA MET A 334 19.74 10.60 -12.71
C MET A 334 19.89 9.14 -12.25
N ILE A 335 18.87 8.57 -11.61
CA ILE A 335 18.91 7.18 -11.14
C ILE A 335 19.00 6.20 -12.33
N LEU A 336 18.22 6.44 -13.38
CA LEU A 336 18.17 5.58 -14.57
C LEU A 336 19.41 5.66 -15.46
N SER A 337 20.06 6.83 -15.54
CA SER A 337 21.22 7.07 -16.41
C SER A 337 22.55 6.76 -15.73
N GLU A 338 22.70 7.17 -14.47
CA GLU A 338 23.98 7.07 -13.75
C GLU A 338 24.05 5.86 -12.82
N GLY A 339 22.90 5.27 -12.42
CA GLY A 339 22.85 4.23 -11.38
C GLY A 339 23.21 4.75 -9.98
N ARG A 340 23.26 6.08 -9.82
CA ARG A 340 23.55 6.79 -8.56
C ARG A 340 22.25 7.28 -7.95
N ARG A 341 22.04 6.98 -6.67
CA ARG A 341 20.85 7.38 -5.92
C ARG A 341 20.96 8.77 -5.32
N LEU A 342 19.84 9.25 -4.77
CA LEU A 342 19.70 10.59 -4.20
C LEU A 342 20.66 10.85 -3.03
N ASP A 343 21.03 9.80 -2.30
CA ASP A 343 21.99 9.86 -1.20
C ASP A 343 23.41 9.43 -1.60
N GLY A 344 23.65 9.21 -2.89
CA GLY A 344 24.94 8.80 -3.45
C GLY A 344 25.22 7.30 -3.44
N ARG A 345 24.34 6.48 -2.86
CA ARG A 345 24.45 5.01 -2.92
C ARG A 345 24.29 4.45 -4.33
N ARG A 346 24.79 3.24 -4.51
CA ARG A 346 24.40 2.39 -5.64
C ARG A 346 22.98 1.86 -5.48
N THR A 347 22.41 1.38 -6.58
CA THR A 347 21.06 0.79 -6.61
C THR A 347 20.90 -0.43 -5.70
N ASP A 348 21.97 -1.20 -5.44
CA ASP A 348 21.96 -2.41 -4.63
C ASP A 348 22.47 -2.24 -3.19
N GLU A 349 22.84 -1.02 -2.81
CA GLU A 349 23.48 -0.74 -1.53
C GLU A 349 22.47 -0.38 -0.41
N VAL A 350 22.64 -1.02 0.75
CA VAL A 350 21.86 -0.77 1.97
C VAL A 350 22.53 0.34 2.79
N ARG A 351 21.74 1.19 3.47
CA ARG A 351 22.29 2.24 4.37
C ARG A 351 23.02 1.65 5.56
N ASP A 352 23.86 2.46 6.19
CA ASP A 352 24.53 2.10 7.44
C ASP A 352 23.53 1.62 8.51
N ILE A 353 23.86 0.51 9.15
CA ILE A 353 23.06 -0.09 10.20
C ILE A 353 23.79 0.03 11.54
N TRP A 354 23.08 0.53 12.54
CA TRP A 354 23.49 0.49 13.93
C TRP A 354 22.38 -0.13 14.77
N SER A 355 22.73 -0.94 15.76
CA SER A 355 21.76 -1.51 16.68
C SER A 355 22.33 -1.67 18.08
N GLU A 356 21.44 -1.59 19.07
CA GLU A 356 21.73 -1.78 20.48
C GLU A 356 20.58 -2.56 21.13
N VAL A 357 20.90 -3.57 21.93
CA VAL A 357 19.92 -4.34 22.72
C VAL A 357 19.99 -3.93 24.18
N SER A 358 18.98 -4.29 24.99
CA SER A 358 18.93 -3.95 26.42
C SER A 358 18.97 -2.43 26.71
N TYR A 359 18.51 -1.59 25.78
CA TYR A 359 18.51 -0.12 25.93
C TYR A 359 17.62 0.37 27.08
N LEU A 360 16.48 -0.30 27.30
CA LEU A 360 15.51 0.08 28.33
C LEU A 360 15.67 -0.78 29.60
N PRO A 361 15.89 -0.18 30.78
CA PRO A 361 16.28 -0.93 31.99
C PRO A 361 15.16 -1.70 32.70
N ARG A 362 13.90 -1.55 32.27
CA ARG A 362 12.71 -2.03 33.00
C ARG A 362 11.74 -2.86 32.18
N VAL A 363 11.95 -2.97 30.89
CA VAL A 363 11.16 -3.85 30.02
C VAL A 363 11.78 -5.24 30.02
N HIS A 364 11.04 -6.24 29.54
CA HIS A 364 11.58 -7.60 29.49
C HIS A 364 12.66 -7.75 28.43
N GLY A 365 12.50 -7.10 27.27
CA GLY A 365 13.57 -6.93 26.29
C GLY A 365 13.35 -5.67 25.45
N SER A 366 14.44 -5.13 24.92
CA SER A 366 14.41 -3.93 24.08
C SER A 366 15.54 -3.93 23.06
N ALA A 367 15.29 -3.24 21.94
CA ALA A 367 16.32 -2.94 20.97
C ALA A 367 16.08 -1.59 20.31
N VAL A 368 17.16 -0.86 20.04
CA VAL A 368 17.16 0.23 19.07
C VAL A 368 17.76 -0.31 17.78
N PHE A 369 17.05 -0.14 16.68
CA PHE A 369 17.53 -0.47 15.34
C PHE A 369 17.49 0.79 14.48
N THR A 370 18.63 1.16 13.94
CA THR A 370 18.80 2.29 13.02
C THR A 370 19.35 1.78 11.70
N ARG A 371 18.70 2.16 10.59
CA ARG A 371 19.21 1.98 9.23
C ARG A 371 19.12 3.32 8.50
N GLY A 372 20.26 3.97 8.29
CA GLY A 372 20.32 5.37 7.89
C GLY A 372 19.50 6.27 8.81
N GLU A 373 18.57 7.04 8.24
CA GLU A 373 17.68 7.97 8.97
C GLU A 373 16.30 7.36 9.26
N THR A 374 16.25 6.02 9.41
CA THR A 374 15.09 5.30 9.91
C THR A 374 15.48 4.58 11.18
N GLN A 375 14.84 4.93 12.30
CA GLN A 375 15.13 4.38 13.63
C GLN A 375 13.85 3.90 14.30
N VAL A 376 13.92 2.71 14.90
CA VAL A 376 12.84 2.12 15.69
C VAL A 376 13.37 1.70 17.06
N LEU A 377 12.65 2.08 18.11
CA LEU A 377 12.79 1.51 19.44
C LEU A 377 11.74 0.42 19.62
N ALA A 378 12.20 -0.83 19.65
CA ALA A 378 11.38 -2.01 19.90
C ALA A 378 11.41 -2.39 21.38
N GLN A 379 10.25 -2.77 21.92
CA GLN A 379 10.09 -3.18 23.32
C GLN A 379 9.24 -4.44 23.40
N VAL A 380 9.67 -5.41 24.18
CA VAL A 380 8.95 -6.66 24.43
C VAL A 380 8.49 -6.71 25.88
N THR A 381 7.23 -7.07 26.06
CA THR A 381 6.63 -7.36 27.36
C THR A 381 6.01 -8.76 27.35
N LEU A 382 6.49 -9.62 28.25
CA LEU A 382 5.93 -10.93 28.53
C LEU A 382 4.78 -10.83 29.53
N GLY A 383 3.71 -11.58 29.27
CA GLY A 383 2.50 -11.64 30.09
C GLY A 383 2.03 -13.08 30.33
N THR A 384 0.95 -13.20 31.09
CA THR A 384 0.27 -14.48 31.39
C THR A 384 -0.91 -14.70 30.45
N GLY A 385 -1.58 -15.86 30.55
CA GLY A 385 -2.82 -16.12 29.79
C GLY A 385 -3.96 -15.12 30.05
N ARG A 386 -3.87 -14.22 31.04
CA ARG A 386 -4.83 -13.12 31.23
C ARG A 386 -4.58 -11.92 30.30
N ASP A 387 -3.41 -11.86 29.70
CA ASP A 387 -2.93 -10.74 28.89
C ASP A 387 -3.10 -10.99 27.38
N VAL A 388 -3.73 -12.11 27.01
CA VAL A 388 -4.07 -12.44 25.62
C VAL A 388 -4.92 -11.35 25.00
N GLN A 389 -4.69 -11.07 23.72
CA GLN A 389 -5.53 -10.14 22.99
C GLN A 389 -6.76 -10.90 22.48
N GLY A 390 -7.90 -10.66 23.12
CA GLY A 390 -9.16 -11.26 22.72
C GLY A 390 -9.57 -10.84 21.31
N VAL A 391 -9.85 -11.81 20.44
CA VAL A 391 -10.33 -11.58 19.07
C VAL A 391 -11.81 -11.96 19.00
N ASP A 392 -12.64 -11.00 18.58
CA ASP A 392 -14.06 -11.24 18.31
C ASP A 392 -14.33 -10.72 16.90
N GLN A 393 -14.10 -11.53 15.87
CA GLN A 393 -14.37 -11.21 14.46
C GLN A 393 -15.33 -12.24 13.85
N VAL A 394 -15.82 -11.99 12.63
CA VAL A 394 -16.79 -12.91 12.01
C VAL A 394 -16.16 -14.24 11.60
N PHE A 395 -14.93 -14.22 11.09
CA PHE A 395 -14.23 -15.44 10.65
C PHE A 395 -13.21 -15.96 11.67
N ASP A 396 -12.82 -15.14 12.63
CA ASP A 396 -11.77 -15.47 13.59
C ASP A 396 -12.19 -15.07 15.00
N THR A 397 -12.06 -16.00 15.94
CA THR A 397 -12.32 -15.79 17.37
C THR A 397 -11.18 -16.30 18.23
N GLU A 398 -10.03 -16.63 17.62
CA GLU A 398 -8.88 -17.15 18.34
C GLU A 398 -8.13 -16.01 19.04
N ASP A 399 -7.93 -16.17 20.35
CA ASP A 399 -7.19 -15.19 21.13
C ASP A 399 -5.72 -15.14 20.69
N LYS A 400 -5.20 -13.93 20.48
CA LYS A 400 -3.81 -13.74 20.08
C LYS A 400 -2.89 -13.77 21.30
N ARG A 401 -1.95 -14.72 21.30
CA ARG A 401 -0.82 -14.77 22.25
C ARG A 401 0.32 -13.84 21.86
N PHE A 402 0.50 -13.55 20.58
CA PHE A 402 1.46 -12.57 20.07
C PHE A 402 0.73 -11.46 19.35
N TYR A 403 1.07 -10.22 19.68
CA TYR A 403 0.54 -9.04 19.01
C TYR A 403 1.57 -7.91 19.01
N LEU A 404 1.63 -7.19 17.89
CA LEU A 404 2.57 -6.10 17.64
C LEU A 404 1.83 -4.77 17.47
N HIS A 405 2.18 -3.78 18.28
CA HIS A 405 1.70 -2.42 18.14
C HIS A 405 2.79 -1.54 17.54
N TYR A 406 2.49 -0.97 16.38
CA TYR A 406 3.37 -0.04 15.68
C TYR A 406 2.86 1.39 15.88
N ASN A 407 3.74 2.30 16.31
CA ASN A 407 3.41 3.70 16.51
C ASN A 407 4.28 4.60 15.63
N PHE A 408 3.66 5.58 14.98
CA PHE A 408 4.32 6.53 14.11
C PHE A 408 4.09 7.97 14.59
N PRO A 409 4.81 8.41 15.64
CA PRO A 409 4.65 9.75 16.16
C PRO A 409 5.13 10.81 15.15
N PRO A 410 4.50 12.00 15.10
CA PRO A 410 4.76 13.00 14.07
C PRO A 410 6.19 13.57 14.12
N PHE A 411 6.85 13.53 15.29
CA PHE A 411 8.25 13.95 15.40
C PHE A 411 9.21 13.07 14.57
N SER A 412 8.83 11.82 14.25
CA SER A 412 9.68 10.91 13.46
C SER A 412 9.92 11.39 12.03
N VAL A 413 9.07 12.31 11.56
CA VAL A 413 9.20 12.99 10.27
C VAL A 413 9.43 14.50 10.42
N GLY A 414 9.70 14.98 11.64
CA GLY A 414 9.95 16.39 11.92
C GLY A 414 8.71 17.28 11.91
N GLU A 415 7.51 16.72 12.11
CA GLU A 415 6.25 17.46 12.04
C GLU A 415 5.55 17.59 13.40
N ALA A 416 4.69 18.60 13.53
CA ALA A 416 3.79 18.77 14.68
C ALA A 416 2.35 18.48 14.26
N ARG A 417 1.75 17.42 14.84
CA ARG A 417 0.34 17.03 14.61
C ARG A 417 -0.29 16.54 15.91
N PHE A 418 -1.63 16.55 15.98
CA PHE A 418 -2.36 15.99 17.12
C PHE A 418 -2.14 14.47 17.21
N LEU A 419 -1.82 13.98 18.41
CA LEU A 419 -1.83 12.55 18.70
C LEU A 419 -3.28 12.06 18.80
N ARG A 420 -3.66 11.13 17.93
CA ARG A 420 -4.94 10.42 17.94
C ARG A 420 -4.69 8.93 18.17
N GLY A 421 -5.74 8.12 18.16
CA GLY A 421 -5.57 6.67 18.08
C GLY A 421 -4.87 6.25 16.78
N PRO A 422 -4.37 5.00 16.72
CA PRO A 422 -3.59 4.52 15.58
C PRO A 422 -4.40 4.63 14.28
N GLY A 423 -3.76 5.20 13.26
CA GLY A 423 -4.31 5.33 11.92
C GLY A 423 -4.25 4.03 11.13
N ARG A 424 -4.92 4.02 9.97
CA ARG A 424 -4.94 2.86 9.06
C ARG A 424 -3.52 2.39 8.68
N ARG A 425 -2.59 3.32 8.42
CA ARG A 425 -1.21 3.00 8.03
C ARG A 425 -0.42 2.33 9.16
N GLU A 426 -0.59 2.80 10.39
CA GLU A 426 0.08 2.23 11.57
C GLU A 426 -0.38 0.79 11.82
N ILE A 427 -1.69 0.54 11.76
CA ILE A 427 -2.26 -0.82 11.86
C ILE A 427 -1.70 -1.73 10.74
N GLY A 428 -1.68 -1.23 9.50
CA GLY A 428 -1.14 -1.98 8.36
C GLY A 428 0.36 -2.33 8.50
N HIS A 429 1.18 -1.37 8.90
CA HIS A 429 2.61 -1.61 9.12
C HIS A 429 2.87 -2.54 10.30
N GLY A 430 2.11 -2.38 11.39
CA GLY A 430 2.20 -3.25 12.56
C GLY A 430 1.85 -4.69 12.21
N TYR A 431 0.78 -4.90 11.44
CA TYR A 431 0.38 -6.23 11.02
C TYR A 431 1.38 -6.90 10.07
N LEU A 432 1.98 -6.15 9.13
CA LEU A 432 3.06 -6.67 8.30
C LEU A 432 4.25 -7.14 9.15
N ALA A 433 4.64 -6.36 10.15
CA ALA A 433 5.74 -6.74 11.05
C ALA A 433 5.36 -7.92 11.98
N GLU A 434 4.11 -7.99 12.44
CA GLU A 434 3.59 -9.11 13.23
C GLU A 434 3.69 -10.41 12.44
N ARG A 435 3.18 -10.42 11.20
CA ARG A 435 3.22 -11.57 10.28
C ARG A 435 4.65 -12.01 9.95
N ALA A 436 5.58 -11.07 9.80
CA ALA A 436 6.97 -11.39 9.53
C ALA A 436 7.65 -12.16 10.69
N LEU A 437 7.32 -11.80 11.94
CA LEU A 437 7.96 -12.36 13.13
C LEU A 437 7.26 -13.61 13.67
N LYS A 438 5.93 -13.69 13.50
CA LYS A 438 5.08 -14.77 14.05
C LYS A 438 5.58 -16.18 13.72
N PRO A 439 6.02 -16.50 12.49
CA PRO A 439 6.51 -17.84 12.15
C PRO A 439 7.73 -18.31 12.95
N MET A 440 8.53 -17.38 13.47
CA MET A 440 9.75 -17.70 14.22
C MET A 440 9.52 -17.75 15.74
N LEU A 441 8.28 -17.56 16.20
CA LEU A 441 7.96 -17.63 17.62
C LEU A 441 7.77 -19.10 18.05
N PRO A 442 8.22 -19.45 19.27
CA PRO A 442 8.02 -20.78 19.82
C PRO A 442 6.53 -21.08 20.02
N SER A 443 6.16 -22.35 20.16
CA SER A 443 4.79 -22.74 20.54
C SER A 443 4.46 -22.33 21.98
N GLU A 444 3.18 -22.41 22.37
CA GLU A 444 2.77 -22.17 23.77
C GLU A 444 3.37 -23.21 24.73
N ASP A 445 3.48 -24.47 24.30
CA ASP A 445 4.05 -25.55 25.11
C ASP A 445 5.55 -25.32 25.42
N GLU A 446 6.29 -24.73 24.50
CA GLU A 446 7.71 -24.40 24.67
C GLU A 446 7.92 -23.11 25.47
N PHE A 447 7.09 -22.10 25.22
CA PHE A 447 7.21 -20.79 25.86
C PHE A 447 5.82 -20.26 26.25
N PRO A 448 5.30 -20.59 27.43
CA PRO A 448 3.91 -20.35 27.83
C PRO A 448 3.66 -18.91 28.32
N TYR A 449 4.08 -17.93 27.52
CA TYR A 449 3.92 -16.50 27.78
C TYR A 449 3.15 -15.82 26.66
N VAL A 450 2.34 -14.82 27.01
CA VAL A 450 1.85 -13.84 26.04
C VAL A 450 2.99 -12.89 25.71
N ILE A 451 3.13 -12.51 24.44
CA ILE A 451 4.20 -11.64 23.96
C ILE A 451 3.56 -10.41 23.34
N ARG A 452 3.77 -9.26 23.97
CA ARG A 452 3.44 -7.96 23.37
C ARG A 452 4.71 -7.29 22.87
N LEU A 453 4.70 -6.91 21.60
CA LEU A 453 5.76 -6.10 21.00
C LEU A 453 5.26 -4.70 20.70
N ILE A 454 6.03 -3.68 21.07
CA ILE A 454 5.79 -2.29 20.68
C ILE A 454 6.95 -1.83 19.83
N ALA A 455 6.67 -1.28 18.65
CA ALA A 455 7.64 -0.68 17.77
C ALA A 455 7.34 0.83 17.64
N ASP A 456 8.12 1.64 18.33
CA ASP A 456 8.02 3.10 18.28
C ASP A 456 9.01 3.64 17.24
N VAL A 457 8.49 4.25 16.17
CA VAL A 457 9.32 4.86 15.14
C VAL A 457 9.83 6.20 15.65
N LEU A 458 11.14 6.34 15.78
CA LEU A 458 11.79 7.55 16.27
C LEU A 458 12.27 8.45 15.14
N GLU A 459 12.67 7.85 14.02
CA GLU A 459 13.06 8.53 12.78
C GLU A 459 12.52 7.74 11.59
N SER A 460 12.11 8.42 10.52
CA SER A 460 11.63 7.75 9.32
C SER A 460 12.09 8.47 8.05
N ASN A 461 12.97 7.81 7.29
CA ASN A 461 13.31 8.18 5.91
C ASN A 461 13.33 6.95 4.99
N GLY A 462 12.35 6.05 5.16
CA GLY A 462 12.21 4.85 4.34
C GLY A 462 11.89 3.63 5.19
N SER A 463 10.84 2.92 4.80
CA SER A 463 10.36 1.64 5.37
C SER A 463 10.63 1.37 6.86
N SER A 464 10.02 2.20 7.71
CA SER A 464 10.01 2.00 9.16
C SER A 464 9.36 0.68 9.60
N SER A 465 8.47 0.10 8.78
CA SER A 465 7.92 -1.24 9.02
C SER A 465 8.99 -2.34 9.01
N MET A 466 9.98 -2.26 8.11
CA MET A 466 11.06 -3.24 8.06
C MET A 466 12.05 -3.05 9.22
N ALA A 467 12.30 -1.80 9.61
CA ALA A 467 13.04 -1.50 10.83
C ALA A 467 12.34 -2.05 12.08
N SER A 468 11.00 -2.07 12.11
CA SER A 468 10.23 -2.71 13.19
C SER A 468 10.39 -4.22 13.23
N VAL A 469 10.54 -4.89 12.08
CA VAL A 469 10.85 -6.33 12.02
C VAL A 469 12.24 -6.59 12.60
N CYS A 470 13.26 -5.87 12.14
CA CYS A 470 14.63 -6.05 12.62
C CYS A 470 14.76 -5.74 14.13
N GLY A 471 14.26 -4.58 14.56
CA GLY A 471 14.24 -4.19 15.98
C GLY A 471 13.40 -5.16 16.82
N GLY A 472 12.28 -5.64 16.28
CA GLY A 472 11.44 -6.61 16.95
C GLY A 472 12.13 -7.97 17.15
N SER A 473 12.83 -8.48 16.13
CA SER A 473 13.61 -9.71 16.24
C SER A 473 14.69 -9.61 17.32
N LEU A 474 15.42 -8.50 17.36
CA LEU A 474 16.44 -8.23 18.39
C LEU A 474 15.81 -8.14 19.80
N ALA A 475 14.70 -7.41 19.95
CA ALA A 475 14.04 -7.23 21.24
C ALA A 475 13.41 -8.52 21.77
N LEU A 476 12.92 -9.41 20.89
CA LEU A 476 12.43 -10.75 21.27
C LEU A 476 13.57 -11.61 21.82
N MET A 477 14.73 -11.61 21.15
CA MET A 477 15.93 -12.31 21.62
C MET A 477 16.44 -11.75 22.96
N ASP A 478 16.49 -10.42 23.10
CA ASP A 478 16.88 -9.74 24.35
C ASP A 478 15.94 -10.08 25.52
N ALA A 479 14.65 -10.26 25.24
CA ALA A 479 13.65 -10.70 26.22
C ALA A 479 13.76 -12.19 26.62
N GLY A 480 14.67 -12.95 26.01
CA GLY A 480 14.81 -14.39 26.23
C GLY A 480 13.71 -15.23 25.60
N VAL A 481 12.98 -14.70 24.61
CA VAL A 481 12.06 -15.50 23.80
C VAL A 481 12.90 -16.46 22.94
N PRO A 482 12.66 -17.78 22.99
CA PRO A 482 13.40 -18.75 22.18
C PRO A 482 12.90 -18.70 20.73
N VAL A 483 13.22 -17.61 20.03
CA VAL A 483 12.94 -17.48 18.59
C VAL A 483 13.77 -18.48 17.80
N GLU A 484 13.18 -19.12 16.81
CA GLU A 484 13.87 -20.17 16.04
C GLU A 484 15.06 -19.59 15.25
N LYS A 485 14.83 -18.46 14.57
CA LYS A 485 15.82 -17.74 13.76
C LYS A 485 15.57 -16.22 13.80
N PRO A 486 16.62 -15.39 13.64
CA PRO A 486 16.43 -13.96 13.43
C PRO A 486 15.69 -13.69 12.12
N VAL A 487 14.82 -12.69 12.15
CA VAL A 487 14.08 -12.20 10.97
C VAL A 487 14.54 -10.77 10.69
N SER A 488 14.83 -10.50 9.42
CA SER A 488 15.13 -9.17 8.91
C SER A 488 14.15 -8.80 7.79
N GLY A 489 14.17 -7.54 7.37
CA GLY A 489 13.36 -7.08 6.25
C GLY A 489 13.96 -5.90 5.51
N ILE A 490 13.59 -5.78 4.24
CA ILE A 490 14.04 -4.71 3.35
C ILE A 490 12.86 -4.20 2.51
N ALA A 491 12.91 -2.91 2.17
CA ALA A 491 12.03 -2.33 1.17
C ALA A 491 12.82 -2.03 -0.09
N MET A 492 12.28 -2.49 -1.20
CA MET A 492 12.81 -2.38 -2.53
C MET A 492 11.94 -1.41 -3.32
N GLY A 493 12.56 -0.71 -4.25
CA GLY A 493 11.88 0.15 -5.21
C GLY A 493 12.19 -0.25 -6.64
N LEU A 494 11.40 0.28 -7.56
CA LEU A 494 11.70 0.22 -8.98
C LEU A 494 11.38 1.56 -9.63
N ILE A 495 12.25 1.99 -10.53
CA ILE A 495 12.00 3.12 -11.43
C ILE A 495 12.10 2.59 -12.86
N ALA A 496 11.09 2.86 -13.67
CA ALA A 496 11.01 2.55 -15.09
C ALA A 496 10.95 3.85 -15.91
N GLY A 497 11.89 4.04 -16.82
CA GLY A 497 11.85 5.13 -17.80
C GLY A 497 10.91 4.81 -18.95
N ASP A 498 10.37 5.85 -19.59
CA ASP A 498 9.53 5.73 -20.80
C ASP A 498 10.29 5.10 -21.99
N ASP A 499 11.62 5.12 -21.94
CA ASP A 499 12.52 4.50 -22.92
C ASP A 499 12.84 3.02 -22.62
N GLY A 500 12.21 2.46 -21.58
CA GLY A 500 12.37 1.07 -21.17
C GLY A 500 13.56 0.80 -20.26
N ARG A 501 14.32 1.82 -19.84
CA ARG A 501 15.35 1.66 -18.78
C ARG A 501 14.67 1.31 -17.45
N ILE A 502 15.29 0.43 -16.67
CA ILE A 502 14.75 -0.01 -15.37
C ILE A 502 15.88 -0.02 -14.33
N ALA A 503 15.61 0.51 -13.13
CA ALA A 503 16.50 0.45 -11.99
C ALA A 503 15.78 -0.14 -10.76
N ILE A 504 16.33 -1.21 -10.18
CA ILE A 504 15.85 -1.83 -8.94
C ILE A 504 16.64 -1.27 -7.76
N LEU A 505 15.95 -0.71 -6.77
CA LEU A 505 16.56 0.01 -5.66
C LEU A 505 16.43 -0.80 -4.36
N SER A 506 17.55 -1.05 -3.67
CA SER A 506 17.60 -1.66 -2.34
C SER A 506 17.45 -0.60 -1.25
N ASP A 507 16.68 -0.89 -0.20
CA ASP A 507 16.53 -0.01 0.97
C ASP A 507 16.18 1.44 0.58
N ILE A 508 15.00 1.59 -0.03
CA ILE A 508 14.52 2.87 -0.57
C ILE A 508 14.35 3.96 0.49
N LEU A 509 14.66 5.19 0.08
CA LEU A 509 14.34 6.42 0.81
C LEU A 509 12.86 6.75 0.69
N GLY A 510 12.35 7.61 1.59
CA GLY A 510 10.97 8.09 1.49
C GLY A 510 10.67 8.81 0.17
N THR A 511 11.63 9.61 -0.33
CA THR A 511 11.51 10.25 -1.65
C THR A 511 11.49 9.24 -2.79
N GLU A 512 12.31 8.18 -2.72
CA GLU A 512 12.36 7.16 -3.77
C GLU A 512 11.09 6.30 -3.85
N ASP A 513 10.38 6.09 -2.73
CA ASP A 513 9.04 5.47 -2.70
C ASP A 513 8.00 6.36 -3.42
N HIS A 514 8.07 7.67 -3.17
CA HIS A 514 7.20 8.64 -3.85
C HIS A 514 7.48 8.72 -5.35
N LEU A 515 8.74 8.69 -5.75
CA LEU A 515 9.17 8.70 -7.14
C LEU A 515 8.97 7.35 -7.83
N GLY A 516 9.00 6.25 -7.08
CA GLY A 516 9.07 4.89 -7.60
C GLY A 516 7.76 4.37 -8.16
N ASP A 517 7.92 3.43 -9.08
CA ASP A 517 6.86 2.73 -9.81
C ASP A 517 6.45 1.41 -9.13
N MET A 518 7.23 0.99 -8.12
CA MET A 518 6.94 -0.16 -7.27
C MET A 518 7.51 0.08 -5.87
N ASP A 519 6.74 -0.25 -4.83
CA ASP A 519 7.19 -0.42 -3.44
C ASP A 519 7.04 -1.90 -3.08
N PHE A 520 8.16 -2.57 -2.81
CA PHE A 520 8.18 -3.99 -2.51
C PHE A 520 8.92 -4.28 -1.20
N LYS A 521 8.20 -4.77 -0.19
CA LYS A 521 8.73 -5.14 1.11
C LYS A 521 8.83 -6.66 1.24
N VAL A 522 9.99 -7.14 1.66
CA VAL A 522 10.25 -8.55 1.93
C VAL A 522 10.83 -8.71 3.30
N CYS A 523 10.27 -9.63 4.08
CA CYS A 523 10.79 -10.09 5.35
C CYS A 523 11.12 -11.57 5.27
N GLY A 524 12.04 -12.02 6.11
CA GLY A 524 12.43 -13.41 6.12
C GLY A 524 13.66 -13.67 6.97
N THR A 525 14.05 -14.93 6.97
CA THR A 525 15.29 -15.39 7.57
C THR A 525 16.33 -15.61 6.47
N ARG A 526 17.47 -16.20 6.84
CA ARG A 526 18.46 -16.73 5.89
C ARG A 526 17.92 -17.87 5.01
N ASP A 527 16.86 -18.57 5.44
CA ASP A 527 16.38 -19.80 4.80
C ASP A 527 15.18 -19.53 3.87
N GLY A 528 14.43 -18.44 4.09
CA GLY A 528 13.35 -18.05 3.19
C GLY A 528 12.55 -16.83 3.64
N ILE A 529 11.49 -16.54 2.89
CA ILE A 529 10.57 -15.42 3.10
C ILE A 529 9.55 -15.78 4.18
N THR A 530 9.27 -14.86 5.10
CA THR A 530 8.21 -15.00 6.12
C THR A 530 7.03 -14.06 5.90
N ALA A 531 7.24 -12.92 5.25
CA ALA A 531 6.16 -12.02 4.87
C ALA A 531 6.57 -11.15 3.68
N CYS A 532 5.57 -10.72 2.90
CA CYS A 532 5.80 -9.78 1.82
C CYS A 532 4.64 -8.79 1.64
N GLN A 533 4.94 -7.66 1.01
CA GLN A 533 3.96 -6.67 0.59
C GLN A 533 4.46 -5.98 -0.68
N MET A 534 3.67 -6.00 -1.75
CA MET A 534 3.98 -5.31 -3.02
C MET A 534 2.87 -4.32 -3.36
N ASP A 535 3.26 -3.12 -3.78
CA ASP A 535 2.41 -2.14 -4.44
C ASP A 535 3.07 -1.77 -5.77
N ILE A 536 2.43 -2.11 -6.88
CA ILE A 536 2.94 -1.89 -8.23
C ILE A 536 2.06 -0.83 -8.90
N LYS A 537 2.68 0.26 -9.36
CA LYS A 537 2.00 1.39 -10.01
C LYS A 537 2.08 1.32 -11.54
N ILE A 538 2.98 0.52 -12.10
CA ILE A 538 3.19 0.37 -13.55
C ILE A 538 2.64 -0.95 -14.09
N ASP A 539 2.36 -0.97 -15.39
CA ASP A 539 1.92 -2.16 -16.10
C ASP A 539 3.10 -3.02 -16.55
N GLY A 540 2.90 -4.34 -16.58
CA GLY A 540 3.77 -5.25 -17.34
C GLY A 540 5.13 -5.59 -16.74
N LEU A 541 5.28 -5.64 -15.41
CA LEU A 541 6.48 -6.22 -14.77
C LEU A 541 6.65 -7.69 -15.20
N SER A 542 7.77 -8.01 -15.85
CA SER A 542 8.07 -9.39 -16.25
C SER A 542 8.45 -10.26 -15.05
N SER A 543 8.19 -11.57 -15.14
CA SER A 543 8.60 -12.54 -14.12
C SER A 543 10.11 -12.51 -13.87
N ASP A 544 10.92 -12.30 -14.90
CA ASP A 544 12.37 -12.20 -14.78
C ASP A 544 12.80 -11.00 -13.94
N LEU A 545 12.15 -9.86 -14.13
CA LEU A 545 12.41 -8.64 -13.37
C LEU A 545 11.98 -8.80 -11.90
N MET A 546 10.82 -9.43 -11.65
CA MET A 546 10.44 -9.80 -10.28
C MET A 546 11.46 -10.72 -9.63
N ARG A 547 11.96 -11.74 -10.35
CA ARG A 547 12.98 -12.65 -9.83
C ARG A 547 14.29 -11.91 -9.49
N GLN A 548 14.70 -10.97 -10.34
CA GLN A 548 15.86 -10.11 -10.05
C GLN A 548 15.63 -9.27 -8.78
N ALA A 549 14.46 -8.62 -8.66
CA ALA A 549 14.12 -7.82 -7.50
C ALA A 549 14.07 -8.65 -6.20
N MET A 550 13.51 -9.86 -6.26
CA MET A 550 13.47 -10.81 -5.14
C MET A 550 14.86 -11.24 -4.70
N ASN A 551 15.75 -11.55 -5.65
CA ASN A 551 17.13 -11.94 -5.34
C ASN A 551 17.93 -10.77 -4.73
N GLN A 552 17.79 -9.57 -5.27
CA GLN A 552 18.40 -8.37 -4.69
C GLN A 552 17.84 -8.07 -3.29
N ALA A 553 16.54 -8.30 -3.07
CA ALA A 553 15.92 -8.22 -1.75
C ALA A 553 16.49 -9.26 -0.77
N ARG A 554 16.78 -10.48 -1.24
CA ARG A 554 17.44 -11.51 -0.45
C ARG A 554 18.85 -11.13 -0.05
N GLU A 555 19.61 -10.47 -0.92
CA GLU A 555 20.97 -10.01 -0.59
C GLU A 555 20.97 -8.88 0.45
N GLY A 556 19.99 -7.97 0.38
CA GLY A 556 19.87 -6.88 1.33
C GLY A 556 19.19 -7.25 2.66
N ARG A 557 18.44 -8.36 2.69
CA ARG A 557 17.81 -8.94 3.88
C ARG A 557 18.81 -9.74 4.69
#